data_AF-A0A3E0NI58-F1
#
_entry.id   AF-A0A3E0NI58-F1
#
_cell.length_a   1.000
_cell.length_b   1.000
_cell.length_c   1.000
_cell.angle_alpha   90.00
_cell.angle_beta   90.00
_cell.angle_gamma   90.00
#
_symmetry.space_group_name_H-M   'P 1'
#
loop_
_entity.id
_entity.type
_entity.pdbx_description
1 polymer ?
#
loop_
_entity_poly.entity_id
_entity_poly.type
_entity_poly.pdbx_seq_one_letter_code
_entity_poly.pdbx_strand_id
1 'polypeptide(L)'
;MTDQAVVLRKLGFISIFPEMLSGLTEWGVTGRAARDGLYTVEAIDPREFAMDKHGTVDDRPYGGGPGMVMKAPMLSQSVKKAKAMLGEDALVIAMSPQGVAVNEAMISRLVAHEAIIFVAGRYEGFDERFLESEVDLELS
;
A
#
# COMPACT_ATOMS: atom_id res chain seq x y z
N MET A 1 -22.98 -6.47 17.34
CA MET A 1 -21.85 -6.99 16.54
C MET A 1 -22.45 -7.71 15.36
N THR A 2 -22.66 -6.99 14.26
CA THR A 2 -23.11 -7.62 13.01
C THR A 2 -21.94 -8.45 12.51
N ASP A 3 -22.17 -9.75 12.34
CA ASP A 3 -21.19 -10.70 11.83
C ASP A 3 -20.91 -10.34 10.35
N GLN A 4 -19.99 -9.41 10.13
CA GLN A 4 -19.63 -8.95 8.79
C GLN A 4 -18.71 -10.01 8.20
N ALA A 5 -19.15 -10.64 7.10
CA ALA A 5 -18.40 -11.73 6.48
C ALA A 5 -17.00 -11.24 6.07
N VAL A 6 -15.96 -11.90 6.60
CA VAL A 6 -14.58 -11.66 6.21
C VAL A 6 -14.38 -12.22 4.81
N VAL A 7 -14.23 -11.34 3.82
CA VAL A 7 -14.00 -11.70 2.42
C VAL A 7 -12.63 -11.27 1.91
N LEU A 8 -11.84 -10.56 2.73
CA LEU A 8 -10.49 -10.14 2.40
C LEU A 8 -9.57 -11.34 2.17
N ARG A 9 -9.04 -11.43 0.95
CA ARG A 9 -8.15 -12.51 0.51
C ARG A 9 -6.90 -12.01 -0.20
N LYS A 10 -6.88 -10.80 -0.75
CA LYS A 10 -5.77 -10.29 -1.57
C LYS A 10 -5.20 -9.01 -0.97
N LEU A 11 -3.90 -8.99 -0.70
CA LEU A 11 -3.21 -7.84 -0.14
C LEU A 11 -2.09 -7.40 -1.07
N GLY A 12 -2.14 -6.17 -1.54
CA GLY A 12 -1.10 -5.54 -2.35
C GLY A 12 -0.29 -4.59 -1.48
N PHE A 13 1.02 -4.56 -1.63
CA PHE A 13 1.89 -3.64 -0.91
C PHE A 13 2.82 -2.94 -1.88
N ILE A 14 2.66 -1.62 -1.98
CA ILE A 14 3.57 -0.76 -2.71
C ILE A 14 4.61 -0.26 -1.71
N SER A 15 5.85 -0.75 -1.84
CA SER A 15 6.92 -0.48 -0.89
C SER A 15 8.27 -0.58 -1.56
N ILE A 16 9.17 0.33 -1.21
CA ILE A 16 10.57 0.27 -1.63
C ILE A 16 11.40 -0.75 -0.81
N PHE A 17 10.77 -1.50 0.09
CA PHE A 17 11.37 -2.58 0.88
C PHE A 17 10.42 -3.79 0.91
N PRO A 18 10.19 -4.46 -0.24
CA PRO A 18 9.26 -5.57 -0.34
C PRO A 18 9.64 -6.74 0.58
N GLU A 19 10.93 -6.94 0.86
CA GLU A 19 11.44 -8.03 1.70
C GLU A 19 10.94 -7.96 3.15
N MET A 20 10.51 -6.78 3.62
CA MET A 20 9.92 -6.62 4.96
C MET A 20 8.62 -7.41 5.12
N LEU A 21 7.95 -7.74 4.01
CA LEU A 21 6.70 -8.50 4.02
C LEU A 21 6.90 -9.98 4.39
N SER A 22 8.14 -10.48 4.40
CA SER A 22 8.48 -11.81 4.96
C SER A 22 8.01 -11.97 6.40
N GLY A 23 7.99 -10.89 7.18
CA GLY A 23 7.43 -10.86 8.54
C GLY A 23 5.95 -11.26 8.60
N LEU A 24 5.18 -10.92 7.55
CA LEU A 24 3.77 -11.25 7.42
C LEU A 24 3.56 -12.67 6.86
N THR A 25 4.34 -13.05 5.86
CA THR A 25 4.09 -14.24 5.02
C THR A 25 4.82 -15.51 5.47
N GLU A 26 5.90 -15.41 6.25
CA GLU A 26 6.71 -16.59 6.61
C GLU A 26 6.48 -17.06 8.05
N TRP A 27 6.21 -16.13 8.96
CA TRP A 27 6.26 -16.39 10.40
C TRP A 27 4.88 -16.33 11.08
N GLY A 28 4.73 -17.06 12.18
CA GLY A 28 3.53 -16.99 13.04
C GLY A 28 2.22 -17.46 12.39
N VAL A 29 1.12 -16.90 12.88
CA VAL A 29 -0.25 -17.24 12.42
C VAL A 29 -0.49 -16.72 11.01
N THR A 30 -0.04 -15.50 10.70
CA THR A 30 -0.17 -14.90 9.37
C THR A 30 0.63 -15.67 8.33
N GLY A 31 1.84 -16.14 8.66
CA GLY A 31 2.61 -16.96 7.73
C GLY A 31 2.01 -18.35 7.48
N ARG A 32 1.39 -18.95 8.51
CA ARG A 32 0.61 -20.18 8.32
C ARG A 32 -0.59 -19.94 7.39
N ALA A 33 -1.34 -18.88 7.62
CA ALA A 33 -2.48 -18.53 6.78
C ALA A 33 -2.08 -18.25 5.31
N ALA A 34 -0.90 -17.68 5.06
CA ALA A 34 -0.38 -17.51 3.70
C ALA A 34 -0.06 -18.87 3.05
N ARG A 35 0.64 -19.77 3.77
CA ARG A 35 0.95 -21.13 3.27
C ARG A 35 -0.28 -21.98 3.00
N ASP A 36 -1.31 -21.83 3.82
CA ASP A 36 -2.58 -22.52 3.67
C ASP A 36 -3.48 -21.86 2.59
N GLY A 37 -3.01 -20.80 1.93
CA GLY A 37 -3.73 -20.11 0.86
C GLY A 37 -4.96 -19.31 1.33
N LEU A 38 -5.02 -18.95 2.62
CA LEU A 38 -6.14 -18.19 3.17
C LEU A 38 -6.13 -16.72 2.74
N TYR A 39 -4.96 -16.20 2.35
CA TYR A 39 -4.79 -14.91 1.69
C TYR A 39 -3.53 -14.92 0.84
N THR A 40 -3.41 -13.96 -0.08
CA THR A 40 -2.23 -13.73 -0.91
C THR A 40 -1.65 -12.34 -0.65
N VAL A 41 -0.34 -12.21 -0.86
CA VAL A 41 0.41 -10.96 -0.75
C VAL A 41 1.15 -10.73 -2.04
N GLU A 42 0.94 -9.57 -2.64
CA GLU A 42 1.68 -9.08 -3.80
C GLU A 42 2.49 -7.85 -3.41
N ALA A 43 3.77 -7.85 -3.74
CA ALA A 43 4.66 -6.74 -3.45
C ALA A 43 5.07 -6.03 -4.74
N ILE A 44 5.06 -4.71 -4.72
CA ILE A 44 5.44 -3.88 -5.87
C ILE A 44 6.44 -2.84 -5.38
N ASP A 45 7.67 -2.90 -5.92
CA ASP A 45 8.65 -1.86 -5.68
C ASP A 45 8.48 -0.73 -6.71
N PRO A 46 8.14 0.51 -6.30
CA PRO A 46 8.08 1.65 -7.21
C PRO A 46 9.34 1.88 -8.05
N ARG A 47 10.50 1.39 -7.60
CA ARG A 47 11.76 1.49 -8.36
C ARG A 47 11.71 0.77 -9.70
N GLU A 48 10.82 -0.21 -9.88
CA GLU A 48 10.61 -0.89 -11.17
C GLU A 48 10.15 0.05 -12.28
N PHE A 49 9.52 1.18 -11.92
CA PHE A 49 8.98 2.15 -12.87
C PHE A 49 9.91 3.36 -13.08
N ALA A 50 11.02 3.39 -12.36
CA ALA A 50 12.00 4.47 -12.49
C ALA A 50 12.63 4.46 -13.88
N MET A 51 12.74 5.65 -14.48
CA MET A 51 13.28 5.82 -15.83
C MET A 51 14.80 5.97 -15.85
N ASP A 52 15.41 6.21 -14.68
CA ASP A 52 16.85 6.38 -14.53
C ASP A 52 17.53 5.11 -14.00
N LYS A 53 18.83 5.00 -14.27
CA LYS A 53 19.65 3.85 -13.87
C LYS A 53 19.71 3.63 -12.35
N HIS A 54 19.46 4.66 -11.55
CA HIS A 54 19.59 4.60 -10.10
C HIS A 54 18.30 4.18 -9.40
N GLY A 55 17.19 3.99 -10.13
CA GLY A 55 15.92 3.59 -9.52
C GLY A 55 15.31 4.71 -8.69
N THR A 56 15.39 5.96 -9.14
CA THR A 56 15.00 7.12 -8.34
C THR A 56 13.48 7.20 -8.19
N VAL A 57 13.02 7.19 -6.93
CA VAL A 57 11.57 7.18 -6.56
C VAL A 57 11.16 8.40 -5.75
N ASP A 58 12.10 9.29 -5.45
CA ASP A 58 11.91 10.49 -4.67
C ASP A 58 12.45 11.74 -5.41
N ASP A 59 11.96 12.91 -5.03
CA ASP A 59 12.43 14.19 -5.55
C ASP A 59 12.36 15.28 -4.46
N ARG A 60 13.02 16.41 -4.71
CA ARG A 60 12.97 17.55 -3.78
C ARG A 60 11.57 18.17 -3.77
N PRO A 61 11.05 18.55 -2.60
CA PRO A 61 9.76 19.24 -2.52
C PRO A 61 9.82 20.60 -3.22
N TYR A 62 8.74 20.93 -3.95
CA TYR A 62 8.51 22.30 -4.38
C TYR A 62 8.35 23.22 -3.16
N GLY A 63 8.93 24.43 -3.23
CA GLY A 63 9.02 25.33 -2.08
C GLY A 63 10.29 25.13 -1.23
N GLY A 64 11.07 24.07 -1.48
CA GLY A 64 12.30 23.77 -0.75
C GLY A 64 12.04 23.16 0.62
N GLY A 65 13.05 23.21 1.49
CA GLY A 65 13.07 22.50 2.77
C GLY A 65 14.00 21.27 2.73
N PRO A 66 14.35 20.72 3.90
CA PRO A 66 15.08 19.45 3.98
C PRO A 66 14.18 18.28 3.56
N GLY A 67 14.79 17.15 3.21
CA GLY A 67 14.09 15.92 2.88
C GLY A 67 13.68 15.78 1.43
N MET A 68 12.96 14.70 1.15
CA MET A 68 12.55 14.27 -0.19
C MET A 68 11.09 13.78 -0.15
N VAL A 69 10.39 13.85 -1.27
CA VAL A 69 8.99 13.41 -1.41
C VAL A 69 8.91 12.34 -2.47
N MET A 70 8.11 11.29 -2.24
CA MET A 70 7.93 10.22 -3.23
C MET A 70 7.26 10.74 -4.50
N LYS A 71 7.77 10.31 -5.65
CA LYS A 71 7.31 10.78 -6.97
C LYS A 71 5.97 10.17 -7.36
N ALA A 72 4.98 11.03 -7.54
CA ALA A 72 3.62 10.66 -7.96
C ALA A 72 3.59 9.67 -9.15
N PRO A 73 4.35 9.88 -10.26
CA PRO A 73 4.28 8.99 -11.42
C PRO A 73 4.72 7.55 -11.16
N MET A 74 5.63 7.32 -10.21
CA MET A 74 6.09 5.98 -9.85
C MET A 74 5.01 5.27 -9.03
N LEU A 75 4.43 5.99 -8.07
CA LEU A 75 3.37 5.47 -7.22
C LEU A 75 2.08 5.16 -8.01
N SER A 76 1.64 6.05 -8.90
CA SER A 76 0.47 5.78 -9.76
C SER A 76 0.68 4.55 -10.66
N GLN A 77 1.89 4.36 -11.21
CA GLN A 77 2.20 3.15 -11.98
C GLN A 77 2.18 1.89 -11.11
N SER A 78 2.68 1.97 -9.88
CA SER A 78 2.59 0.88 -8.91
C SER A 78 1.14 0.54 -8.55
N VAL A 79 0.28 1.54 -8.31
CA VAL A 79 -1.16 1.33 -8.05
C VAL A 79 -1.82 0.67 -9.25
N LYS A 80 -1.54 1.14 -10.47
CA LYS A 80 -2.06 0.52 -11.69
C LYS A 80 -1.64 -0.95 -11.83
N LYS A 81 -0.36 -1.27 -11.57
CA LYS A 81 0.12 -2.67 -11.59
C LYS A 81 -0.58 -3.50 -10.50
N ALA A 82 -0.77 -2.95 -9.30
CA ALA A 82 -1.47 -3.62 -8.21
C ALA A 82 -2.93 -3.92 -8.57
N LYS A 83 -3.66 -2.94 -9.10
CA LYS A 83 -5.05 -3.13 -9.55
C LYS A 83 -5.18 -4.18 -10.64
N ALA A 84 -4.25 -4.20 -11.61
CA ALA A 84 -4.22 -5.23 -12.63
C ALA A 84 -4.01 -6.66 -12.08
N MET A 85 -3.32 -6.80 -10.93
CA MET A 85 -3.07 -8.09 -10.29
C MET A 85 -4.17 -8.50 -9.31
N LEU A 86 -4.73 -7.55 -8.56
CA LEU A 86 -5.66 -7.82 -7.45
C LEU A 86 -7.14 -7.64 -7.81
N GLY A 87 -7.42 -6.79 -8.80
CA GLY A 87 -8.75 -6.35 -9.21
C GLY A 87 -8.83 -4.82 -9.28
N GLU A 88 -9.54 -4.29 -10.27
CA GLU A 88 -9.70 -2.84 -10.47
C GLU A 88 -10.41 -2.14 -9.31
N ASP A 89 -11.29 -2.85 -8.60
CA ASP A 89 -12.05 -2.37 -7.45
C ASP A 89 -11.28 -2.53 -6.11
N ALA A 90 -9.99 -2.88 -6.15
CA ALA A 90 -9.18 -3.01 -4.94
C ALA A 90 -9.03 -1.65 -4.24
N LEU A 91 -9.35 -1.62 -2.93
CA LEU A 91 -9.28 -0.41 -2.11
C LEU A 91 -7.83 0.02 -1.92
N VAL A 92 -7.50 1.25 -2.30
CA VAL A 92 -6.14 1.81 -2.18
C VAL A 92 -6.05 2.65 -0.91
N ILE A 93 -5.13 2.25 -0.02
CA ILE A 93 -4.92 2.89 1.28
C ILE A 93 -3.49 3.43 1.37
N ALA A 94 -3.33 4.72 1.63
CA ALA A 94 -2.02 5.27 1.97
C ALA A 94 -1.80 5.25 3.50
N MET A 95 -0.63 4.77 3.91
CA MET A 95 -0.23 4.75 5.32
C MET A 95 0.43 6.09 5.66
N SER A 96 -0.21 6.86 6.53
CA SER A 96 0.09 8.29 6.74
C SER A 96 -0.34 8.73 8.14
N PRO A 97 0.49 9.49 8.90
CA PRO A 97 0.10 10.02 10.21
C PRO A 97 -1.11 10.98 10.18
N GLN A 98 -1.41 11.56 9.01
CA GLN A 98 -2.59 12.41 8.80
C GLN A 98 -3.88 11.59 8.64
N GLY A 99 -3.75 10.28 8.41
CA GLY A 99 -4.85 9.36 8.21
C GLY A 99 -5.70 9.10 9.45
N VAL A 100 -6.83 8.44 9.25
CA VAL A 100 -7.72 8.05 10.35
C VAL A 100 -7.04 6.96 11.18
N ALA A 101 -6.97 7.17 12.50
CA ALA A 101 -6.40 6.19 13.42
C ALA A 101 -7.12 4.84 13.31
N VAL A 102 -6.34 3.77 13.13
CA VAL A 102 -6.88 2.42 13.02
C VAL A 102 -7.48 1.96 14.36
N ASN A 103 -8.71 1.45 14.30
CA ASN A 103 -9.39 0.81 15.41
C ASN A 103 -10.17 -0.42 14.93
N GLU A 104 -10.73 -1.19 15.85
CA GLU A 104 -11.47 -2.42 15.54
C GLU A 104 -12.61 -2.19 14.55
N ALA A 105 -13.38 -1.09 14.71
CA ALA A 105 -14.47 -0.76 13.80
C ALA A 105 -13.98 -0.45 12.38
N MET A 106 -12.81 0.17 12.24
CA MET A 106 -12.14 0.34 10.94
C MET A 106 -11.76 -1.01 10.34
N ILE A 107 -11.11 -1.88 11.12
CA ILE A 107 -10.72 -3.22 10.65
C ILE A 107 -11.94 -4.02 10.18
N SER A 108 -13.06 -4.01 10.93
CA SER A 108 -14.29 -4.70 10.52
C SER A 108 -14.80 -4.24 9.15
N ARG A 109 -14.66 -2.95 8.82
CA ARG A 109 -15.03 -2.42 7.50
C ARG A 109 -14.04 -2.84 6.41
N LEU A 110 -12.75 -2.83 6.72
CA LEU A 110 -11.71 -3.20 5.76
C LEU A 110 -11.83 -4.66 5.34
N VAL A 111 -12.07 -5.58 6.27
CA VAL A 111 -12.17 -7.03 5.98
C VAL A 111 -13.38 -7.44 5.12
N ALA A 112 -14.31 -6.51 4.88
CA ALA A 112 -15.43 -6.67 3.95
C ALA A 112 -15.04 -6.40 2.47
N HIS A 113 -13.83 -5.92 2.20
CA HIS A 113 -13.29 -5.78 0.85
C HIS A 113 -12.52 -7.04 0.47
N GLU A 114 -12.66 -7.52 -0.78
CA GLU A 114 -11.93 -8.72 -1.24
C GLU A 114 -10.42 -8.47 -1.37
N ALA A 115 -10.06 -7.26 -1.80
CA ALA A 115 -8.70 -6.85 -2.09
C ALA A 115 -8.40 -5.44 -1.54
N ILE A 116 -7.21 -5.29 -0.95
CA ILE A 116 -6.70 -4.00 -0.46
C ILE A 116 -5.26 -3.81 -0.94
N ILE A 117 -4.94 -2.60 -1.36
CA ILE A 117 -3.60 -2.16 -1.75
C ILE A 117 -3.12 -1.13 -0.72
N PHE A 118 -2.04 -1.44 -0.02
CA PHE A 118 -1.39 -0.52 0.91
C PHE A 118 -0.22 0.18 0.23
N VAL A 119 -0.19 1.51 0.33
CA VAL A 119 0.91 2.36 -0.14
C VAL A 119 1.75 2.77 1.06
N ALA A 120 2.95 2.21 1.17
CA ALA A 120 3.87 2.49 2.27
C ALA A 120 4.74 3.70 1.95
N GLY A 121 4.49 4.80 2.66
CA GLY A 121 5.25 6.04 2.51
C GLY A 121 6.68 5.93 3.04
N ARG A 122 7.58 6.72 2.44
CA ARG A 122 8.96 6.93 2.88
C ARG A 122 9.35 8.39 2.69
N TYR A 123 10.54 8.74 3.17
CA TYR A 123 11.05 10.10 3.15
C TYR A 123 10.11 11.05 3.92
N GLU A 124 9.82 12.24 3.40
CA GLU A 124 8.87 13.19 4.01
C GLU A 124 7.41 12.91 3.63
N GLY A 125 7.14 11.88 2.82
CA GLY A 125 5.79 11.44 2.48
C GLY A 125 5.49 11.45 0.99
N PHE A 126 4.24 11.74 0.65
CA PHE A 126 3.68 11.63 -0.69
C PHE A 126 3.52 12.98 -1.37
N ASP A 127 3.51 12.95 -2.70
CA ASP A 127 2.98 14.07 -3.48
C ASP A 127 1.45 14.11 -3.31
N GLU A 128 0.91 15.25 -2.89
CA GLU A 128 -0.53 15.39 -2.60
C GLU A 128 -1.42 14.99 -3.79
N ARG A 129 -0.96 15.25 -5.02
CA ARG A 129 -1.74 14.91 -6.22
C ARG A 129 -1.94 13.41 -6.38
N PHE A 130 -0.98 12.60 -5.91
CA PHE A 130 -1.12 11.15 -5.88
C PHE A 130 -2.18 10.72 -4.88
N LEU A 131 -2.20 11.34 -3.69
CA LEU A 131 -3.22 11.05 -2.68
C LEU A 131 -4.62 11.36 -3.23
N GLU A 132 -4.79 12.55 -3.82
CA GLU A 132 -6.08 12.98 -4.39
C GLU A 132 -6.56 12.12 -5.56
N SER A 133 -5.65 11.56 -6.38
CA SER A 133 -6.02 10.86 -7.61
C SER A 133 -6.11 9.34 -7.49
N GLU A 134 -5.33 8.73 -6.61
CA GLU A 134 -5.18 7.26 -6.55
C GLU A 134 -5.61 6.64 -5.22
N VAL A 135 -5.71 7.41 -4.14
CA VAL A 135 -5.91 6.89 -2.79
C VAL A 135 -7.35 7.07 -2.35
N ASP A 136 -7.98 5.98 -1.90
CA ASP A 136 -9.35 5.99 -1.41
C ASP A 136 -9.44 6.37 0.08
N LEU A 137 -8.40 6.03 0.86
CA LEU A 137 -8.36 6.24 2.30
C LEU A 137 -6.93 6.42 2.82
N GLU A 138 -6.74 7.33 3.77
CA GLU A 138 -5.52 7.42 4.57
C GLU A 138 -5.73 6.82 5.97
N LEU A 139 -4.77 6.02 6.43
CA LEU A 139 -4.80 5.41 7.77
C LEU A 139 -3.50 5.68 8.56
N SER A 140 -3.66 5.92 9.86
CA SER A 140 -2.58 6.09 10.84
C SER A 140 -2.50 4.95 11.86
#